data_AF-A0A3D4PFZ2-F1
#
_entry.id   AF-A0A3D4PFZ2-F1
#
_cell.length_a   1.000
_cell.length_b   1.000
_cell.length_c   1.000
_cell.angle_alpha   90.00
_cell.angle_beta   90.00
_cell.angle_gamma   90.00
#
_symmetry.space_group_name_H-M   'P 1'
#
loop_
_entity.id
_entity.type
_entity.pdbx_description
1 polymer ?
#
loop_
_entity_poly.entity_id
_entity_poly.type
_entity_poly.pdbx_seq_one_letter_code
_entity_poly.pdbx_strand_id
1 'polypeptide(L)'
;MATMTEADYDYESNAESKRAFQQLKTRLHRQMIDAMDLSKAGKLPEHELRKQLRALAAHLCDMHSAYLPESEREQMVNEIM
;
A
#
# COMPACT_ATOMS: atom_id res chain seq x y z
N MET A 1 17.00 -5.62 -38.18
CA MET A 1 16.42 -4.50 -37.43
C MET A 1 15.12 -5.02 -36.81
N ALA A 2 15.15 -5.33 -35.52
CA ALA A 2 14.00 -5.91 -34.82
C ALA A 2 12.93 -4.84 -34.63
N THR A 3 11.73 -5.06 -35.16
CA THR A 3 10.54 -4.28 -34.87
C THR A 3 10.09 -4.63 -33.44
N MET A 4 10.49 -3.80 -32.48
CA MET A 4 10.01 -3.86 -31.11
C MET A 4 8.63 -3.18 -31.10
N THR A 5 7.59 -3.99 -31.15
CA THR A 5 6.18 -3.58 -31.31
C THR A 5 5.71 -2.76 -30.10
N GLU A 6 5.04 -1.64 -30.35
CA GLU A 6 4.49 -0.69 -29.36
C GLU A 6 3.56 -1.34 -28.30
N ALA A 7 3.04 -2.55 -28.55
CA ALA A 7 2.21 -3.30 -27.61
C ALA A 7 2.98 -3.93 -26.44
N ASP A 8 4.30 -4.12 -26.57
CA ASP A 8 5.15 -4.73 -25.54
C ASP A 8 5.48 -3.72 -24.41
N TYR A 9 5.64 -2.44 -24.78
CA TYR A 9 5.95 -1.34 -23.86
C TYR A 9 4.81 -1.03 -22.86
N ASP A 10 3.55 -1.15 -23.28
CA ASP A 10 2.40 -0.90 -22.41
C ASP A 10 2.21 -2.03 -21.37
N TYR A 11 2.54 -3.26 -21.75
CA TYR A 11 2.46 -4.43 -20.88
C TYR A 11 3.54 -4.42 -19.80
N GLU A 12 4.79 -4.10 -20.15
CA GLU A 12 5.87 -3.96 -19.17
C GLU A 12 5.62 -2.81 -18.19
N SER A 13 5.16 -1.64 -18.67
CA SER A 13 4.84 -0.49 -17.81
C SER A 13 3.75 -0.80 -16.78
N ASN A 14 2.71 -1.53 -17.18
CA ASN A 14 1.64 -1.96 -16.27
C ASN A 14 2.14 -2.99 -15.24
N ALA A 15 2.98 -3.93 -15.67
CA ALA A 15 3.60 -4.92 -14.79
C ALA A 15 4.57 -4.28 -13.78
N GLU A 16 5.35 -3.28 -14.20
CA GLU A 16 6.24 -2.51 -13.33
C GLU A 16 5.46 -1.68 -12.31
N SER A 17 4.39 -0.99 -12.74
CA SER A 17 3.51 -0.22 -11.84
C SER A 17 2.86 -1.12 -10.79
N LYS A 18 2.36 -2.30 -11.19
CA LYS A 18 1.83 -3.31 -10.25
C LYS A 18 2.87 -3.82 -9.28
N ARG A 19 4.11 -4.07 -9.74
CA ARG A 19 5.21 -4.50 -8.86
C ARG A 19 5.58 -3.41 -7.87
N ALA A 20 5.67 -2.16 -8.30
CA ALA A 20 5.92 -1.01 -7.43
C ALA A 20 4.83 -0.87 -6.36
N PHE A 21 3.55 -1.01 -6.76
CA PHE A 21 2.41 -1.02 -5.84
C PHE A 21 2.52 -2.13 -4.79
N GLN A 22 2.79 -3.37 -5.21
CA GLN A 22 2.93 -4.51 -4.29
C GLN A 22 4.12 -4.36 -3.33
N GLN A 23 5.24 -3.82 -3.81
CA GLN A 23 6.40 -3.54 -2.97
C GLN A 23 6.08 -2.46 -1.92
N LEU A 24 5.38 -1.40 -2.32
CA LEU A 24 4.95 -0.34 -1.43
C LEU A 24 3.94 -0.86 -0.39
N LYS A 25 2.94 -1.64 -0.81
CA LYS A 25 1.99 -2.34 0.08
C LYS A 25 2.73 -3.15 1.14
N THR A 26 3.71 -3.96 0.73
CA THR A 26 4.47 -4.82 1.66
C THR A 26 5.27 -3.99 2.67
N ARG A 27 5.89 -2.89 2.22
CA ARG A 27 6.65 -1.97 3.11
C ARG A 27 5.72 -1.29 4.10
N LEU A 28 4.60 -0.74 3.63
CA LEU A 28 3.60 -0.07 4.47
C LEU A 28 3.00 -1.04 5.49
N HIS A 29 2.66 -2.25 5.07
CA HIS A 29 2.14 -3.28 5.97
C HIS A 29 3.15 -3.64 7.08
N ARG A 30 4.43 -3.77 6.73
CA ARG A 30 5.49 -4.03 7.71
C ARG A 30 5.70 -2.85 8.67
N GLN A 31 5.69 -1.62 8.16
CA GLN A 31 5.76 -0.40 8.98
C GLN A 31 4.53 -0.25 9.89
N MET A 32 3.35 -0.64 9.43
CA MET A 32 2.13 -0.66 10.25
C MET A 32 2.27 -1.62 11.41
N ILE A 33 2.72 -2.85 11.15
CA ILE A 33 2.91 -3.85 12.20
C ILE A 33 4.01 -3.42 13.18
N ASP A 34 5.09 -2.81 12.68
CA ASP A 34 6.20 -2.31 13.51
C ASP A 34 5.77 -1.13 14.41
N ALA A 35 4.98 -0.20 13.87
CA ALA A 35 4.42 0.92 14.62
C ALA A 35 3.27 0.51 15.55
N MET A 36 2.64 -0.65 15.31
CA MET A 36 1.56 -1.17 16.15
C MET A 36 2.14 -1.95 17.33
N ASP A 37 1.94 -1.43 18.54
CA ASP A 37 2.27 -2.14 19.77
C ASP A 37 1.30 -3.32 19.97
N LEU A 38 1.68 -4.50 19.46
CA LEU A 38 0.90 -5.73 19.53
C LEU A 38 0.59 -6.16 20.98
N SER A 39 1.42 -5.74 21.95
CA SER A 39 1.19 -6.02 23.38
C SER A 39 0.00 -5.24 23.95
N LYS A 40 -0.32 -4.08 23.36
CA LYS A 40 -1.51 -3.28 23.66
C LYS A 40 -2.68 -3.61 22.74
N ALA A 41 -2.40 -3.98 21.49
CA ALA A 41 -3.40 -4.36 20.50
C ALA A 41 -4.32 -5.50 20.99
N GLY A 42 -3.76 -6.52 21.65
CA GLY A 42 -4.53 -7.64 22.20
C GLY A 42 -5.47 -7.29 23.37
N LYS A 43 -5.36 -6.06 23.91
CA LYS A 43 -6.22 -5.56 25.00
C LYS A 43 -7.31 -4.61 24.50
N LEU A 44 -7.22 -4.17 23.25
CA LEU A 44 -8.19 -3.28 22.63
C LEU A 44 -9.35 -4.09 22.04
N PRO A 45 -10.59 -3.59 22.13
CA PRO A 45 -11.70 -4.23 21.45
C PRO A 45 -11.50 -4.16 19.93
N GLU A 46 -11.91 -5.21 19.23
CA GLU A 46 -11.66 -5.40 17.79
C GLU A 46 -12.04 -4.19 16.92
N HIS A 47 -13.14 -3.50 17.27
CA HIS A 47 -13.60 -2.32 16.54
C HIS A 47 -12.63 -1.12 16.67
N GLU A 48 -12.06 -0.90 17.85
CA GLU A 48 -11.07 0.16 18.09
C GLU A 48 -9.74 -0.20 17.42
N LEU A 49 -9.32 -1.47 17.50
CA LEU A 49 -8.12 -1.94 16.83
C LEU A 49 -8.20 -1.73 15.32
N ARG A 50 -9.33 -2.12 14.70
CA ARG A 50 -9.57 -1.87 13.27
C ARG A 50 -9.57 -0.38 12.94
N LYS A 51 -10.16 0.46 13.78
CA LYS A 51 -10.18 1.91 13.57
C LYS A 51 -8.77 2.51 13.61
N GLN A 52 -7.94 2.07 14.57
CA GLN A 52 -6.56 2.51 14.70
C GLN A 52 -5.68 2.01 13.55
N LEU A 53 -5.82 0.74 13.15
CA LEU A 53 -5.16 0.19 11.96
C LEU A 53 -5.51 1.00 10.71
N ARG A 54 -6.79 1.35 10.52
CA ARG A 54 -7.22 2.16 9.37
C ARG A 54 -6.60 3.55 9.37
N ALA A 55 -6.58 4.19 10.54
CA ALA A 55 -5.98 5.51 10.70
C ALA A 55 -4.47 5.48 10.44
N LEU A 56 -3.78 4.44 10.93
CA LEU A 56 -2.36 4.24 10.71
C LEU A 56 -2.04 3.93 9.24
N ALA A 57 -2.84 3.08 8.58
CA ALA A 57 -2.72 2.80 7.15
C ALA A 57 -2.86 4.07 6.32
N ALA A 58 -3.89 4.88 6.61
CA ALA A 58 -4.14 6.14 5.92
C ALA A 58 -2.98 7.13 6.14
N HIS A 59 -2.48 7.24 7.36
CA HIS A 59 -1.37 8.14 7.69
C HIS A 59 -0.04 7.72 7.03
N LEU A 60 0.28 6.42 7.06
CA LEU A 60 1.49 5.90 6.41
C LEU A 60 1.40 5.98 4.90
N CYS A 61 0.22 5.73 4.33
CA CYS A 61 -0.03 6.03 2.93
C CYS A 61 0.27 7.50 2.70
N ASP A 62 -0.34 8.42 3.44
CA ASP A 62 -0.16 9.86 3.27
C ASP A 62 1.30 10.31 3.25
N MET A 63 2.12 9.80 4.17
CA MET A 63 3.56 10.11 4.21
C MET A 63 4.35 9.56 3.01
N HIS A 64 4.00 8.38 2.49
CA HIS A 64 4.75 7.71 1.42
C HIS A 64 4.22 7.99 0.02
N SER A 65 3.00 8.52 -0.11
CA SER A 65 2.28 8.69 -1.38
C SER A 65 2.49 10.07 -2.02
N ALA A 66 3.61 10.73 -1.74
CA ALA A 66 4.05 11.91 -2.52
C ALA A 66 4.13 11.64 -4.04
N TYR A 67 4.13 10.36 -4.45
CA TYR A 67 4.21 9.90 -5.84
C TYR A 67 3.01 9.07 -6.33
N LEU A 68 1.95 8.88 -5.52
CA LEU A 68 0.76 8.12 -5.93
C LEU A 68 -0.44 9.03 -6.16
N PRO A 69 -1.21 8.81 -7.24
CA PRO A 69 -2.49 9.49 -7.45
C PRO A 69 -3.47 9.14 -6.32
N GLU A 70 -4.39 10.05 -6.04
CA GLU A 70 -5.37 9.93 -4.94
C GLU A 70 -6.18 8.61 -5.01
N SER A 71 -6.56 8.20 -6.22
CA SER A 71 -7.27 6.94 -6.47
C SER A 71 -6.47 5.69 -6.08
N GLU A 72 -5.16 5.67 -6.34
CA GLU A 72 -4.31 4.54 -5.92
C GLU A 72 -4.03 4.57 -4.42
N ARG A 73 -4.02 5.75 -3.80
CA ARG A 73 -3.88 5.89 -2.35
C ARG A 73 -5.08 5.28 -1.61
N GLU A 74 -6.30 5.60 -2.05
CA GLU A 74 -7.51 5.01 -1.47
C GLU A 74 -7.55 3.49 -1.68
N GLN A 75 -7.15 3.03 -2.87
CA GLN A 75 -7.07 1.59 -3.15
C GLN A 75 -6.02 0.89 -2.26
N MET A 76 -4.86 1.52 -2.03
CA MET A 76 -3.80 1.00 -1.17
C MET A 76 -4.29 0.85 0.27
N VAL A 77 -4.98 1.86 0.82
CA VAL A 77 -5.56 1.79 2.17
C VAL A 77 -6.58 0.66 2.28
N ASN A 78 -7.40 0.46 1.24
CA ASN A 78 -8.41 -0.61 1.23
C ASN A 78 -7.77 -2.01 1.10
N GLU A 79 -6.66 -2.12 0.37
CA GLU A 79 -5.91 -3.37 0.15
C GLU A 79 -5.05 -3.80 1.36
N ILE A 80 -4.70 -2.86 2.24
CA ILE A 80 -3.90 -3.10 3.44
C ILE A 80 -4.75 -3.58 4.63
N MET A 81 -6.02 -3.16 4.67
CA MET A 81 -7.02 -3.52 5.71
C MET A 81 -7.65 -4.89 5.47
#